data_AF-A0AAV8VI36-F1
#
_entry.id   AF-A0AAV8VI36-F1
#
_cell.length_a   1.000
_cell.length_b   1.000
_cell.length_c   1.000
_cell.angle_alpha   90.00
_cell.angle_beta   90.00
_cell.angle_gamma   90.00
#
_symmetry.space_group_name_H-M   'P 1'
#
loop_
_entity.id
_entity.type
_entity.pdbx_description
1 polymer ?
#
loop_
_entity_poly.entity_id
_entity_poly.type
_entity_poly.pdbx_seq_one_letter_code
_entity_poly.pdbx_strand_id
1 'polypeptide(L)'
;MPALEQFKEGLNTLRLLDKLRGFIPEFKDLMCSSVSKLTADTLSSLFIVQLSETGSNKRNIEAKILSFWKDYLLDCEEGESEVQLKDILCFATATEQIPPLGISE
;
A
#
# COMPACT_ATOMS: atom_id res chain seq x y z
N MET A 1 -12.16 -33.08 14.40
CA MET A 1 -10.97 -33.00 13.53
C MET A 1 -10.09 -31.87 14.05
N PRO A 2 -8.75 -32.02 14.13
CA PRO A 2 -7.87 -30.93 14.58
C PRO A 2 -8.00 -29.69 13.68
N ALA A 3 -7.85 -28.49 14.25
CA ALA A 3 -8.04 -27.21 13.53
C ALA A 3 -7.18 -27.11 12.25
N LEU A 4 -5.96 -27.65 12.27
CA LEU A 4 -5.06 -27.67 11.11
C LEU A 4 -5.61 -28.52 9.96
N GLU A 5 -6.19 -29.69 10.25
CA GLU A 5 -6.74 -30.56 9.20
C GLU A 5 -8.03 -29.96 8.61
N GLN A 6 -8.85 -29.32 9.44
CA GLN A 6 -10.00 -28.53 8.95
C GLN A 6 -9.57 -27.37 8.06
N PHE A 7 -8.50 -26.67 8.42
CA PHE A 7 -7.96 -25.59 7.60
C PHE A 7 -7.44 -26.10 6.25
N LYS A 8 -6.70 -27.22 6.24
CA LYS A 8 -6.24 -27.88 5.00
C LYS A 8 -7.41 -28.33 4.12
N GLU A 9 -8.45 -28.91 4.71
CA GLU A 9 -9.67 -29.27 3.99
C GLU A 9 -10.36 -28.04 3.38
N GLY A 10 -10.46 -26.95 4.15
CA GLY A 10 -10.95 -25.66 3.67
C GLY A 10 -10.17 -25.13 2.47
N LEU A 11 -8.83 -25.12 2.53
CA LEU A 11 -7.99 -24.72 1.40
C LEU A 11 -8.16 -25.63 0.17
N ASN A 12 -8.47 -26.91 0.37
CA ASN A 12 -8.73 -27.85 -0.72
C ASN A 12 -10.05 -27.58 -1.46
N THR A 13 -11.03 -26.90 -0.84
CA THR A 13 -12.32 -26.60 -1.50
C THR A 13 -12.14 -25.84 -2.82
N LEU A 14 -11.11 -24.99 -2.92
CA LEU A 14 -10.74 -24.25 -4.13
C LEU A 14 -9.41 -24.74 -4.74
N ARG A 15 -8.92 -25.91 -4.34
CA ARG A 15 -7.61 -26.48 -4.76
C ARG A 15 -6.42 -25.55 -4.47
N LEU A 16 -6.54 -24.70 -3.46
CA LEU A 16 -5.50 -23.74 -3.08
C LEU A 16 -4.31 -24.42 -2.39
N LEU A 17 -4.55 -25.52 -1.67
CA LEU A 17 -3.50 -26.23 -0.93
C LEU A 17 -2.39 -26.79 -1.85
N ASP A 18 -2.75 -27.31 -3.02
CA ASP A 18 -1.78 -27.83 -3.99
C ASP A 18 -0.95 -26.69 -4.61
N LYS A 19 -1.58 -25.54 -4.87
CA LYS A 19 -0.90 -24.33 -5.35
C LYS A 19 0.04 -23.76 -4.30
N LEU A 20 -0.40 -23.69 -3.04
CA LEU A 20 0.42 -23.27 -1.91
C LEU A 20 1.70 -24.08 -1.80
N ARG A 21 1.61 -25.41 -1.92
CA ARG A 21 2.78 -26.30 -1.87
C ARG A 21 3.71 -26.15 -3.07
N GLY A 22 3.17 -25.81 -4.24
CA GLY A 22 3.96 -25.58 -5.45
C GLY A 22 4.67 -24.23 -5.51
N PHE A 23 4.16 -23.21 -4.80
CA PHE A 23 4.60 -21.82 -4.86
C PHE A 23 4.78 -21.22 -3.45
N ILE A 24 5.48 -21.96 -2.57
CA ILE A 24 5.64 -21.56 -1.15
C ILE A 24 6.24 -20.15 -1.00
N PRO A 25 7.32 -19.76 -1.71
CA PRO A 25 7.89 -18.43 -1.57
C PRO A 25 6.90 -17.31 -1.87
N GLU A 26 6.14 -17.43 -2.96
CA GLU A 26 5.19 -16.42 -3.41
C GLU A 26 3.99 -16.29 -2.45
N PHE A 27 3.45 -17.43 -2.02
CA PHE A 27 2.35 -17.44 -1.06
C PHE A 27 2.76 -17.00 0.34
N LYS A 28 4.03 -17.18 0.71
CA LYS A 28 4.55 -16.67 1.97
C LYS A 28 4.43 -15.15 1.99
N ASP A 29 4.86 -14.47 0.94
CA ASP A 29 4.77 -13.00 0.89
C ASP A 29 3.32 -12.52 0.82
N LEU A 30 2.44 -13.26 0.14
CA LEU A 30 1.02 -12.92 0.02
C LEU A 30 0.22 -13.13 1.33
N MET A 31 0.45 -14.25 2.01
CA MET A 31 -0.37 -14.71 3.14
C MET A 31 0.26 -14.45 4.51
N CYS A 32 1.57 -14.29 4.56
CA CYS A 32 2.29 -13.96 5.79
C CYS A 32 2.78 -12.53 5.67
N SER A 33 2.19 -11.63 6.48
CA SER A 33 2.56 -10.21 6.49
C SER A 33 4.08 -10.04 6.64
N SER A 34 4.68 -9.36 5.67
CA SER A 34 5.99 -8.72 5.83
C SER A 34 5.73 -7.23 6.09
N VAL A 35 5.92 -6.79 7.33
CA VAL A 35 5.76 -5.37 7.68
C VAL A 35 6.96 -4.60 7.12
N SER A 36 6.85 -4.09 5.89
CA SER A 36 7.77 -3.08 5.38
C SER A 36 7.37 -1.72 5.97
N LYS A 37 8.34 -0.96 6.49
CA LYS A 37 8.10 0.41 6.95
C LYS A 37 7.64 1.25 5.75
N LEU A 38 6.44 1.83 5.84
CA LEU A 38 5.95 2.79 4.86
C LEU A 38 6.80 4.06 4.93
N THR A 39 7.21 4.59 3.77
CA THR A 39 7.97 5.83 3.64
C THR A 39 7.16 6.88 2.86
N ALA A 40 7.50 8.14 3.02
CA ALA A 40 6.94 9.28 2.29
C ALA A 40 7.09 9.07 0.78
N ASP A 41 8.27 8.64 0.32
CA ASP A 41 8.52 8.34 -1.09
C ASP A 41 7.61 7.22 -1.61
N THR A 42 7.50 6.12 -0.84
CA THR A 42 6.66 4.99 -1.24
C THR A 42 5.20 5.43 -1.31
N LEU A 43 4.70 6.13 -0.29
CA LEU A 43 3.31 6.61 -0.26
C LEU A 43 3.04 7.62 -1.38
N SER A 44 3.96 8.55 -1.64
CA SER A 44 3.85 9.53 -2.73
C SER A 44 3.72 8.84 -4.09
N SER A 45 4.47 7.75 -4.31
CA SER A 45 4.45 6.99 -5.56
C SER A 45 3.12 6.27 -5.85
N LEU A 46 2.26 6.09 -4.84
CA LEU A 46 0.94 5.48 -4.99
C LEU A 46 -0.09 6.43 -5.62
N PHE A 47 0.15 7.74 -5.61
CA PHE A 47 -0.77 8.73 -6.11
C PHE A 47 -0.40 9.17 -7.53
N ILE A 48 -1.40 9.17 -8.41
CA ILE A 48 -1.24 9.67 -9.77
C ILE A 48 -1.82 11.08 -9.85
N VAL A 49 -0.92 12.05 -9.99
CA VAL A 49 -1.28 13.47 -9.99
C VAL A 49 -1.84 13.87 -11.34
N GLN A 50 -3.10 14.28 -11.35
CA GLN A 50 -3.75 14.89 -12.50
C GLN A 50 -3.52 16.41 -12.49
N LEU A 51 -2.73 16.89 -13.43
CA LEU A 51 -2.34 18.31 -13.50
C LEU A 51 -3.05 19.03 -14.65
N SER A 52 -3.25 20.34 -14.49
CA SER A 52 -3.71 21.18 -15.59
C SER A 52 -2.69 21.23 -16.73
N GLU A 53 -3.19 21.61 -17.91
CA GLU A 53 -2.37 21.81 -19.11
C GLU A 53 -1.14 22.68 -18.85
N THR A 54 -0.06 22.35 -19.56
CA THR A 54 1.22 23.05 -19.45
C THR A 54 1.05 24.48 -19.99
N GLY A 55 1.49 25.48 -19.22
CA GLY A 55 1.30 26.89 -19.55
C GLY A 55 -0.01 27.50 -19.04
N SER A 56 -0.89 26.71 -18.42
CA SER A 56 -2.05 27.27 -17.72
C SER A 56 -1.63 28.12 -16.52
N ASN A 57 -2.43 29.14 -16.18
CA ASN A 57 -2.22 29.97 -14.99
C ASN A 57 -2.26 29.17 -13.67
N LYS A 58 -2.77 27.94 -13.70
CA LYS A 58 -2.86 27.05 -12.54
C LYS A 58 -1.55 26.30 -12.27
N ARG A 59 -0.68 26.15 -13.26
CA ARG A 59 0.49 25.25 -13.17
C ARG A 59 1.46 25.61 -12.04
N ASN A 60 1.70 26.90 -11.83
CA ASN A 60 2.58 27.37 -10.74
C ASN A 60 1.98 27.05 -9.35
N ILE A 61 0.65 27.14 -9.23
CA ILE A 61 -0.06 26.84 -7.99
C ILE A 61 -0.01 25.33 -7.74
N GLU A 62 -0.29 24.51 -8.76
CA GLU A 62 -0.23 23.05 -8.67
C GLU A 62 1.17 22.54 -8.28
N ALA A 63 2.23 23.10 -8.89
CA ALA A 63 3.61 22.76 -8.53
C ALA A 63 3.91 23.06 -7.05
N LYS A 64 3.41 24.18 -6.53
CA LYS A 64 3.55 24.54 -5.12
C LYS A 64 2.77 23.60 -4.20
N ILE A 65 1.54 23.23 -4.57
CA ILE A 65 0.73 22.25 -3.84
C ILE A 65 1.46 20.90 -3.78
N LEU A 66 2.08 20.46 -4.87
CA LEU A 66 2.86 19.23 -4.88
C LEU A 66 4.10 19.27 -3.98
N SER A 67 4.77 20.43 -3.87
CA SER A 67 5.85 20.60 -2.90
C SER A 67 5.33 20.41 -1.49
N PHE A 68 4.25 21.13 -1.13
CA PHE A 68 3.65 21.01 0.19
C PHE A 68 3.15 19.61 0.52
N TRP A 69 2.63 18.89 -0.47
CA TRP A 69 2.25 17.49 -0.29
C TRP A 69 3.45 16.62 0.08
N LYS A 70 4.59 16.78 -0.62
CA LYS A 70 5.80 16.02 -0.32
C LYS A 70 6.38 16.37 1.04
N ASP A 71 6.42 17.65 1.38
CA ASP A 71 6.89 18.12 2.68
C ASP A 71 6.00 17.54 3.80
N TYR A 72 4.68 17.59 3.65
CA TYR A 72 3.74 17.00 4.60
C TYR A 72 3.96 15.49 4.80
N LEU A 73 4.24 14.74 3.73
CA LEU A 73 4.55 13.31 3.85
C LEU A 73 5.86 13.07 4.61
N LEU A 74 6.87 13.92 4.44
CA LEU A 74 8.13 13.84 5.19
C LEU A 74 7.88 14.11 6.68
N ASP A 75 7.14 15.18 7.01
CA ASP A 75 6.78 15.51 8.39
C ASP A 75 6.03 14.33 9.06
N CYS A 76 5.13 13.65 8.33
CA CYS A 76 4.45 12.44 8.78
C CYS A 76 5.39 11.24 8.98
N GLU A 77 6.42 11.10 8.16
CA GLU A 77 7.42 10.03 8.31
C GLU A 77 8.34 10.28 9.52
N GLU A 78 8.74 11.52 9.73
CA GLU A 78 9.65 11.96 10.79
C GLU A 78 8.96 12.09 12.15
N GLY A 79 7.62 12.03 12.17
CA GLY A 79 6.82 12.15 13.39
C GLY A 79 6.64 13.59 13.86
N GLU A 80 6.82 14.55 12.95
CA GLU A 80 6.60 15.98 13.17
C GLU A 80 5.13 16.39 12.94
N SER A 81 4.30 15.45 12.48
CA SER A 81 2.85 15.59 12.25
C SER A 81 2.04 14.71 13.22
N GLU A 82 0.81 15.13 13.54
CA GLU A 82 -0.15 14.29 14.31
C GLU A 82 -0.64 13.08 13.51
N VAL A 83 -0.52 13.13 12.18
CA VAL A 83 -0.95 12.08 11.25
C VAL A 83 0.24 11.19 10.88
N GLN A 84 0.06 9.87 10.88
CA GLN A 84 1.06 8.92 10.39
C GLN A 84 0.80 8.56 8.92
N LEU A 85 1.85 8.13 8.20
CA LEU A 85 1.72 7.69 6.80
C LEU A 85 0.65 6.60 6.60
N LYS A 86 0.50 5.68 7.56
CA LYS A 86 -0.52 4.60 7.51
C LYS A 86 -1.95 5.15 7.57
N ASP A 87 -2.15 6.28 8.24
CA ASP A 87 -3.48 6.89 8.39
C ASP A 87 -3.91 7.49 7.05
N ILE A 88 -2.96 8.13 6.34
CA ILE A 88 -3.14 8.61 4.97
C ILE A 88 -3.45 7.45 4.02
N LEU A 89 -2.68 6.36 4.10
CA LEU A 89 -2.91 5.16 3.29
C LEU A 89 -4.31 4.58 3.56
N CYS A 90 -4.69 4.44 4.82
CA CYS A 90 -5.99 3.92 5.23
C CYS A 90 -7.13 4.82 4.76
N PHE A 91 -6.95 6.14 4.86
CA PHE A 91 -7.92 7.10 4.33
C PHE A 91 -8.15 6.94 2.81
N ALA A 92 -7.07 6.75 2.04
CA ALA A 92 -7.15 6.66 0.58
C ALA A 92 -7.60 5.27 0.07
N THR A 93 -7.28 4.20 0.80
CA THR A 93 -7.37 2.81 0.29
C THR A 93 -8.10 1.83 1.20
N ALA A 94 -8.53 2.28 2.38
CA ALA A 94 -9.10 1.47 3.46
C ALA A 94 -8.15 0.36 4.00
N THR A 95 -6.84 0.47 3.75
CA THR A 95 -5.82 -0.42 4.32
C THR A 95 -4.69 0.36 4.96
N GLU A 96 -4.12 -0.17 6.05
CA GLU A 96 -2.96 0.41 6.74
C GLU A 96 -1.62 -0.09 6.19
N GLN A 97 -1.65 -1.05 5.25
CA GLN A 97 -0.47 -1.64 4.62
C GLN A 97 -0.65 -1.74 3.11
N ILE A 98 0.44 -1.55 2.38
CA ILE A 98 0.46 -1.80 0.94
C ILE A 98 0.31 -3.33 0.73
N PRO A 99 -0.63 -3.80 -0.09
CA PRO A 99 -0.76 -5.21 -0.40
C PRO A 99 0.54 -5.79 -0.98
N PRO A 100 0.85 -7.08 -0.76
CA PRO A 100 2.07 -7.72 -1.28
C PRO A 100 2.24 -7.64 -2.80
N LEU A 101 1.14 -7.47 -3.53
CA LEU A 101 1.12 -7.31 -4.99
C LEU A 101 1.10 -5.83 -5.44
N GLY A 102 1.27 -4.90 -4.51
CA GLY A 102 1.18 -3.47 -4.75
C GLY A 102 -0.26 -2.96 -4.87
N ILE A 103 -0.38 -1.70 -5.28
CA ILE A 103 -1.64 -1.03 -5.61
C ILE A 103 -1.50 -0.60 -7.08
N SER A 104 -2.42 -1.04 -7.93
CA SER A 104 -2.50 -0.65 -9.33
C SER A 104 -3.77 0.15 -9.59
N GLU A 105 -3.75 1.00 -10.62
CA GLU A 105 -4.96 1.59 -11.23
C GLU A 105 -5.89 0.52 -11.83
#